data_AF-A0A1V2KI46-F1
#
_entry.id   AF-A0A1V2KI46-F1
#
_cell.length_a   1.000
_cell.length_b   1.000
_cell.length_c   1.000
_cell.angle_alpha   90.00
_cell.angle_beta   90.00
_cell.angle_gamma   90.00
#
_symmetry.space_group_name_H-M   'P 1'
#
loop_
_entity.id
_entity.type
_entity.pdbx_description
1 polymer ?
#
loop_
_entity_poly.entity_id
_entity_poly.type
_entity_poly.pdbx_seq_one_letter_code
_entity_poly.pdbx_strand_id
1 'polypeptide(L)'
;MGFIEEAPMPKWNISFINDRGEPVVEQFDCEHEPTLEEAAQLVRVRVSPVLEKLDLNDLADRVPDPTVKSLHDQNGIKDLKVEPAA
;
A
#
# COMPACT_ATOMS: atom_id res chain seq x y z
N MET A 1 26.60 -2.99 -26.51
CA MET A 1 26.01 -3.37 -25.21
C MET A 1 25.05 -2.25 -24.85
N GLY A 2 23.74 -2.48 -24.97
CA GLY A 2 22.74 -1.49 -24.59
C GLY A 2 22.77 -1.34 -23.07
N PHE A 3 23.08 -0.15 -22.60
CA PHE A 3 22.75 0.25 -21.25
C PHE A 3 21.22 0.29 -21.21
N ILE A 4 20.59 -0.74 -20.67
CA ILE A 4 19.26 -0.56 -20.11
C ILE A 4 19.45 0.41 -18.95
N GLU A 5 19.25 1.69 -19.24
CA GLU A 5 18.90 2.66 -18.23
C GLU A 5 17.60 2.14 -17.64
N GLU A 6 17.70 1.34 -16.57
CA GLU A 6 16.59 1.07 -15.67
C GLU A 6 16.14 2.45 -15.20
N ALA A 7 15.10 2.99 -15.84
CA ALA A 7 14.53 4.26 -15.45
C ALA A 7 14.24 4.17 -13.94
N PRO A 8 14.67 5.13 -13.11
CA PRO A 8 14.38 5.06 -11.69
C PRO A 8 12.85 5.00 -11.54
N MET A 9 12.36 3.90 -10.98
CA MET A 9 10.93 3.71 -10.75
C MET A 9 10.39 4.93 -10.01
N PRO A 10 9.27 5.52 -10.46
CA PRO A 10 8.70 6.64 -9.76
C PRO A 10 8.37 6.22 -8.33
N LYS A 11 8.72 7.09 -7.40
CA LYS A 11 8.41 6.89 -5.99
C LYS A 11 7.05 7.49 -5.69
N TRP A 12 6.31 6.81 -4.84
CA TRP A 12 4.98 7.21 -4.40
C TRP A 12 4.95 7.29 -2.88
N ASN A 13 4.50 8.42 -2.38
CA ASN A 13 4.22 8.65 -0.98
C ASN A 13 2.81 8.14 -0.68
N ILE A 14 2.72 7.12 0.17
CA ILE A 14 1.46 6.62 0.67
C ILE A 14 1.29 7.14 2.09
N SER A 15 0.34 8.06 2.27
CA SER A 15 0.01 8.68 3.55
C SER A 15 -1.26 8.07 4.12
N PHE A 16 -1.27 7.75 5.42
CA PHE A 16 -2.41 7.15 6.10
C PHE A 16 -2.39 7.46 7.60
N ILE A 17 -3.54 7.36 8.25
CA ILE A 17 -3.69 7.45 9.70
C ILE A 17 -3.62 6.05 10.28
N ASN A 18 -2.73 5.78 11.24
CA ASN A 18 -2.60 4.47 11.90
C ASN A 18 -3.70 4.23 12.96
N ASP A 19 -3.69 3.06 13.62
CA ASP A 19 -4.66 2.71 14.68
C ASP A 19 -4.67 3.71 15.85
N ARG A 20 -3.56 4.40 16.07
CA ARG A 20 -3.40 5.42 17.12
C ARG A 20 -3.91 6.79 16.71
N GLY A 21 -4.36 6.97 15.46
CA GLY A 21 -4.77 8.27 14.95
C GLY A 21 -3.61 9.16 14.51
N GLU A 22 -2.40 8.60 14.36
CA GLU A 22 -1.21 9.34 13.95
C GLU A 22 -1.01 9.25 12.43
N PRO A 23 -0.69 10.36 11.75
CA PRO A 23 -0.36 10.34 10.34
C PRO A 23 1.01 9.70 10.09
N VAL A 24 1.03 8.71 9.20
CA VAL A 24 2.20 7.97 8.75
C VAL A 24 2.33 8.17 7.24
N VAL A 25 3.55 8.34 6.76
CA VAL A 25 3.85 8.44 5.32
C VAL A 25 4.96 7.46 5.00
N GLU A 26 4.69 6.54 4.07
CA GLU A 26 5.64 5.53 3.60
C GLU A 26 5.93 5.76 2.11
N GLN A 27 7.19 5.62 1.69
CA GLN A 27 7.58 5.73 0.29
C GLN A 27 7.74 4.36 -0.35
N PHE A 28 7.17 4.19 -1.54
CA PHE A 28 7.26 2.96 -2.31
C PHE A 28 7.66 3.24 -3.75
N ASP A 29 8.48 2.36 -4.31
CA ASP A 29 8.85 2.40 -5.73
C ASP A 29 7.78 1.65 -6.53
N CYS A 30 7.00 2.35 -7.36
CA CYS A 30 5.97 1.75 -8.21
C CYS A 30 6.11 2.29 -9.63
N GLU A 31 6.05 1.42 -10.63
CA GLU A 31 6.20 1.81 -12.04
C GLU A 31 5.12 2.80 -12.48
N HIS A 32 3.89 2.64 -12.00
CA HIS A 32 2.72 3.49 -12.27
C HIS A 32 2.09 4.02 -10.97
N GLU A 33 1.15 4.96 -11.08
CA GLU A 33 0.33 5.46 -9.96
C GLU A 33 -0.44 4.30 -9.33
N PRO A 34 -0.12 3.89 -8.08
CA PRO A 34 -0.79 2.77 -7.46
C PRO A 34 -2.21 3.16 -7.10
N THR A 35 -3.15 2.25 -7.32
CA THR A 35 -4.52 2.36 -6.84
C THR A 35 -4.57 2.28 -5.31
N LEU A 36 -5.69 2.69 -4.70
CA LEU A 36 -5.89 2.58 -3.25
C LEU A 36 -5.70 1.14 -2.74
N GLU A 37 -6.11 0.15 -3.53
CA GLU A 37 -5.87 -1.26 -3.23
C GLU A 37 -4.37 -1.61 -3.23
N GLU A 38 -3.64 -1.25 -4.29
CA GLU A 38 -2.20 -1.52 -4.38
C GLU A 38 -1.45 -0.81 -3.26
N ALA A 39 -1.81 0.43 -2.97
CA ALA A 39 -1.28 1.19 -1.86
C ALA A 39 -1.55 0.52 -0.52
N ALA A 40 -2.75 -0.01 -0.30
CA ALA A 40 -3.08 -0.78 0.88
C ALA A 40 -2.29 -2.08 0.96
N GLN A 41 -2.06 -2.79 -0.15
CA GLN A 41 -1.22 -3.99 -0.17
C GLN A 41 0.22 -3.69 0.26
N LEU A 42 0.80 -2.61 -0.27
CA LEU A 42 2.14 -2.14 0.07
C LEU A 42 2.25 -1.76 1.56
N VAL A 43 1.32 -0.96 2.06
CA VAL A 43 1.26 -0.56 3.47
C VAL A 43 1.08 -1.77 4.39
N ARG A 44 0.25 -2.73 3.99
CA ARG A 44 0.00 -3.94 4.79
C ARG A 44 1.26 -4.75 5.06
N VAL A 45 2.11 -4.92 4.04
CA VAL A 45 3.41 -5.62 4.18
C VAL A 45 4.31 -4.90 5.18
N ARG A 46 4.28 -3.56 5.21
CA ARG A 46 5.12 -2.74 6.09
C ARG A 46 4.62 -2.71 7.53
N VAL A 47 3.34 -2.47 7.72
CA VAL A 47 2.73 -2.34 9.06
C VAL A 47 2.64 -3.71 9.74
N SER A 48 2.48 -4.78 8.98
CA SER A 48 2.44 -6.13 9.53
C SER A 48 3.08 -7.15 8.59
N PRO A 49 4.40 -7.37 8.70
CA PRO A 49 5.07 -8.45 7.97
C PRO A 49 4.52 -9.84 8.35
N VAL A 50 3.82 -9.95 9.48
CA VAL A 50 3.12 -11.17 9.89
C VAL A 50 1.87 -11.42 9.03
N LEU A 51 1.19 -10.36 8.59
CA LEU A 51 0.04 -10.45 7.68
C LEU A 51 0.45 -10.73 6.24
N GLU A 52 1.72 -10.56 5.84
CA GLU A 52 2.22 -10.99 4.53
C GLU A 52 1.91 -12.48 4.25
N LYS A 53 1.88 -13.30 5.31
CA LYS A 53 1.49 -14.73 5.24
C LYS A 53 -0.01 -14.99 5.33
N LEU A 54 -0.81 -13.98 5.70
CA LEU A 54 -2.25 -14.12 5.76
C LEU A 54 -2.79 -13.97 4.33
N ASP A 55 -3.06 -15.12 3.72
CA ASP A 55 -3.59 -15.28 2.38
C ASP A 55 -4.96 -14.59 2.28
N LEU A 56 -5.02 -13.48 1.53
CA LEU A 56 -6.24 -12.68 1.33
C LEU A 56 -7.09 -13.21 0.15
N ASN A 57 -6.75 -14.36 -0.46
CA ASN A 57 -7.51 -14.87 -1.61
C ASN A 57 -8.98 -15.14 -1.28
N ASP A 58 -9.36 -15.32 -0.01
CA ASP A 58 -10.75 -15.52 0.40
C ASP A 58 -11.59 -14.21 0.38
N LEU A 59 -10.94 -13.04 0.39
CA LEU A 59 -11.59 -11.72 0.43
C LEU A 59 -11.63 -11.02 -0.93
N ALA A 60 -10.66 -11.31 -1.81
CA ALA A 60 -10.56 -10.68 -3.13
C ALA A 60 -11.77 -10.94 -4.05
N ASP A 61 -12.43 -12.09 -3.91
CA ASP A 61 -13.58 -12.45 -4.73
C ASP A 61 -14.91 -11.84 -4.23
N ARG A 62 -14.94 -11.18 -3.06
CA ARG A 62 -16.20 -10.82 -2.37
C ARG A 62 -16.42 -9.34 -2.12
N VAL A 63 -15.39 -8.51 -2.18
CA VAL A 63 -15.47 -7.09 -1.82
C VAL A 63 -14.61 -6.28 -2.79
N PRO A 64 -15.04 -5.10 -3.27
CA PRO A 64 -14.11 -4.15 -3.89
C PRO A 64 -13.13 -3.64 -2.82
N ASP A 65 -11.84 -3.65 -3.13
CA ASP A 65 -10.78 -3.20 -2.23
C ASP A 65 -10.64 -4.01 -0.90
N PRO A 66 -10.59 -5.37 -0.94
CA PRO A 66 -10.38 -6.23 0.23
C PRO A 66 -9.25 -5.80 1.17
N THR A 67 -8.16 -5.27 0.62
CA THR A 67 -6.98 -4.94 1.41
C THR A 67 -7.17 -3.64 2.14
N VAL A 68 -7.78 -2.64 1.50
CA VAL A 68 -8.16 -1.37 2.14
C VAL A 68 -9.10 -1.65 3.31
N LYS A 69 -10.13 -2.48 3.09
CA LYS A 69 -11.07 -2.87 4.14
C LYS A 69 -10.38 -3.63 5.28
N SER A 70 -9.50 -4.57 4.94
CA SER A 70 -8.77 -5.34 5.96
C SER A 70 -7.84 -4.46 6.78
N LEU A 71 -7.14 -3.51 6.17
CA LEU A 71 -6.31 -2.54 6.90
C LEU A 71 -7.13 -1.65 7.83
N HIS A 72 -8.32 -1.22 7.40
CA HIS A 72 -9.22 -0.46 8.24
C HIS A 72 -9.74 -1.29 9.43
N ASP A 73 -10.20 -2.51 9.18
CA ASP A 73 -10.85 -3.36 10.19
C ASP A 73 -9.83 -4.00 11.16
N GLN A 74 -8.69 -4.47 10.65
CA GLN A 74 -7.67 -5.19 11.42
C GLN A 74 -6.58 -4.29 11.99
N ASN A 75 -6.18 -3.25 11.25
CA ASN A 75 -5.07 -2.36 11.61
C ASN A 75 -5.53 -0.93 11.95
N GLY A 76 -6.84 -0.66 11.94
CA GLY A 76 -7.38 0.66 12.28
C GLY A 76 -6.95 1.78 11.32
N ILE A 77 -6.43 1.44 10.13
CA ILE A 77 -5.87 2.42 9.20
C ILE A 77 -6.97 3.21 8.49
N LYS A 78 -6.80 4.53 8.39
CA LYS A 78 -7.77 5.45 7.76
C LYS A 78 -7.09 6.46 6.85
N ASP A 79 -7.89 7.14 6.03
CA ASP A 79 -7.46 8.25 5.17
C ASP A 79 -6.23 7.92 4.30
N LEU A 80 -6.20 6.70 3.75
CA LEU A 80 -5.16 6.26 2.82
C LEU A 80 -5.16 7.15 1.57
N LYS A 81 -4.02 7.73 1.26
CA LYS A 81 -3.80 8.59 0.10
C LYS A 81 -2.52 8.19 -0.60
N VAL A 82 -2.55 8.33 -1.92
CA VAL A 82 -1.41 8.10 -2.80
C VAL A 82 -1.04 9.43 -3.43
N GLU A 83 0.22 9.82 -3.27
CA GLU A 83 0.76 11.05 -3.82
C GLU A 83 2.11 10.74 -4.49
N PRO A 84 2.44 11.36 -5.63
CA PRO A 84 3.77 11.19 -6.23
C PRO A 84 4.83 11.73 -5.27
N ALA A 85 5.91 10.98 -5.07
CA ALA A 85 7.06 11.47 -4.33
C ALA A 85 7.85 12.44 -5.22
N ALA A 86 8.07 13.65 -4.71
CA ALA A 86 8.79 14.73 -5.40
C ALA A 86 10.31 14.52 -5.42
#